data_AF-A0A6I7ERL5-F1
#
_entry.id   AF-A0A6I7ERL5-F1
#
_cell.length_a   1.000
_cell.length_b   1.000
_cell.length_c   1.000
_cell.angle_alpha   90.00
_cell.angle_beta   90.00
_cell.angle_gamma   90.00
#
_symmetry.space_group_name_H-M   'P 1'
#
loop_
_entity.id
_entity.type
_entity.pdbx_description
1 polymer ?
#
loop_
_entity_poly.entity_id
_entity_poly.type
_entity_poly.pdbx_seq_one_letter_code
_entity_poly.pdbx_strand_id
1 'polypeptide(L)'
;MAAAEARRGGAMGAGQEELVNLGERIEVDFDYGANPRVNPDPLEPADPGGRGGRYRGGNGRRGAVMHRRLSTILRNLIHSEDFRISDQLIAMPEGEFRVRNFFVPFSDVQEEHEDQYRGYWGIIADAALSRDDPPSLWLNTGGRDNVSIVVGDEQSDDFLARFPFEDTEELAGAYVLVFGELQLSRNGKLYIRAHDISRFTLSFPDNP
;
A
#
# COMPACT_ATOMS: atom_id res chain seq x y z
N MET A 1 13.81 -56.57 27.12
CA MET A 1 15.19 -56.13 26.80
C MET A 1 15.22 -55.82 25.30
N ALA A 2 15.23 -54.52 24.96
CA ALA A 2 16.38 -53.78 24.39
C ALA A 2 16.46 -53.98 22.86
N ALA A 3 16.06 -53.04 21.97
CA ALA A 3 16.49 -51.66 21.70
C ALA A 3 17.73 -51.55 20.79
N ALA A 4 17.63 -50.61 19.82
CA ALA A 4 18.68 -50.01 18.98
C ALA A 4 19.25 -50.88 17.85
N GLU A 5 19.60 -50.40 16.65
CA GLU A 5 19.80 -49.04 16.13
C GLU A 5 19.89 -49.14 14.58
N ALA A 6 19.24 -48.25 13.84
CA ALA A 6 19.63 -47.95 12.46
C ALA A 6 19.95 -46.45 12.41
N ARG A 7 21.24 -46.14 12.33
CA ARG A 7 21.77 -44.78 12.25
C ARG A 7 22.36 -44.54 10.86
N ARG A 8 21.97 -43.37 10.32
CA ARG A 8 22.71 -42.41 9.49
C ARG A 8 22.63 -42.48 7.96
N GLY A 9 22.30 -41.31 7.41
CA GLY A 9 22.56 -40.85 6.06
C GLY A 9 21.32 -40.20 5.46
N GLY A 10 21.15 -38.89 5.36
CA GLY A 10 22.05 -37.78 5.64
C GLY A 10 21.25 -36.55 6.06
N ALA A 11 21.94 -35.68 6.79
CA ALA A 11 21.45 -34.39 7.22
C ALA A 11 20.94 -33.59 6.02
N MET A 12 19.67 -33.16 6.07
CA MET A 12 19.28 -31.97 5.32
C MET A 12 20.13 -30.84 5.86
N GLY A 13 21.08 -30.39 5.04
CA GLY A 13 21.91 -29.25 5.34
C GLY A 13 21.01 -28.09 5.72
N ALA A 14 21.32 -27.49 6.88
CA ALA A 14 21.02 -26.12 7.18
C ALA A 14 21.57 -25.27 6.02
N GLY A 15 20.73 -25.08 5.02
CA GLY A 15 21.04 -24.39 3.78
C GLY A 15 19.95 -23.37 3.61
N GLN A 16 20.33 -22.12 3.89
CA GLN A 16 19.51 -20.92 3.77
C GLN A 16 18.54 -20.72 4.94
N GLU A 17 19.11 -20.53 6.14
CA GLU A 17 18.83 -19.24 6.78
C GLU A 17 19.28 -18.17 5.78
N GLU A 18 18.38 -17.82 4.86
CA GLU A 18 18.55 -16.65 4.00
C GLU A 18 18.82 -15.54 5.00
N LEU A 19 20.06 -15.09 5.05
CA LEU A 19 20.48 -13.91 5.78
C LEU A 19 19.74 -12.75 5.12
N VAL A 20 18.46 -12.61 5.47
CA VAL A 20 17.62 -11.49 5.12
C VAL A 20 18.32 -10.30 5.74
N ASN A 21 19.09 -9.59 4.92
CA ASN A 21 19.63 -8.31 5.32
C ASN A 21 18.41 -7.45 5.66
N LEU A 22 18.18 -7.26 6.97
CA LEU A 22 17.16 -6.39 7.58
C LEU A 22 17.46 -4.91 7.26
N GLY A 23 17.54 -4.58 5.98
CA GLY A 23 17.44 -3.23 5.48
C GLY A 23 15.97 -2.82 5.54
N GLU A 24 15.58 -2.30 6.71
CA GLU A 24 14.41 -1.45 6.93
C GLU A 24 13.05 -2.10 6.61
N ARG A 25 12.39 -2.61 7.66
CA ARG A 25 10.97 -2.99 7.61
C ARG A 25 10.14 -1.71 7.62
N ILE A 26 9.28 -1.53 6.64
CA ILE A 26 8.30 -0.46 6.57
C ILE A 26 6.94 -1.00 7.05
N GLU A 27 6.42 -0.46 8.13
CA GLU A 27 5.04 -0.68 8.56
C GLU A 27 4.14 0.39 7.94
N VAL A 28 3.13 -0.05 7.19
CA VAL A 28 2.20 0.87 6.52
C VAL A 28 1.16 1.36 7.53
N ASP A 29 1.08 2.67 7.67
CA ASP A 29 0.08 3.34 8.50
C ASP A 29 -1.14 3.70 7.65
N PHE A 30 -2.21 2.90 7.78
CA PHE A 30 -3.51 3.10 7.11
C PHE A 30 -4.43 4.04 7.90
N ASP A 31 -4.23 4.18 9.21
CA ASP A 31 -5.09 4.99 10.09
C ASP A 31 -4.85 6.50 9.91
N TYR A 32 -3.76 6.90 9.26
CA TYR A 32 -3.43 8.30 9.05
C TYR A 32 -4.36 8.95 7.99
N GLY A 33 -5.46 9.53 8.49
CA GLY A 33 -6.45 10.33 7.75
C GLY A 33 -7.90 9.83 7.85
N ALA A 34 -8.17 8.76 8.59
CA ALA A 34 -9.54 8.26 8.85
C ALA A 34 -10.21 8.94 10.06
N ASN A 35 -9.45 9.67 10.88
CA ASN A 35 -9.99 10.47 11.98
C ASN A 35 -9.82 11.98 11.71
N PRO A 36 -10.87 12.80 11.92
CA PRO A 36 -10.70 14.24 11.96
C PRO A 36 -9.66 14.57 13.04
N ARG A 37 -8.77 15.52 12.73
CA ARG A 37 -7.76 16.02 13.66
C ARG A 37 -8.46 16.51 14.93
N VAL A 38 -8.45 15.72 16.00
CA VAL A 38 -8.56 16.27 17.34
C VAL A 38 -7.22 16.96 17.59
N ASN A 39 -7.14 18.26 17.30
CA ASN A 39 -6.12 19.08 17.93
C ASN A 39 -6.35 18.92 19.44
N PRO A 40 -5.37 18.42 20.22
CA PRO A 40 -5.52 18.43 21.67
C PRO A 40 -5.74 19.88 22.11
N ASP A 41 -6.82 20.11 22.84
CA ASP A 41 -7.16 21.40 23.42
C ASP A 41 -5.97 21.87 24.27
N PRO A 42 -5.44 23.10 24.09
CA PRO A 42 -4.30 23.61 24.87
C PRO A 42 -4.53 23.65 26.39
N LEU A 43 -5.76 23.37 26.85
CA LEU A 43 -6.17 23.37 28.24
C LEU A 43 -6.28 21.98 28.88
N GLU A 44 -6.02 20.89 28.14
CA GLU A 44 -5.91 19.57 28.78
C GLU A 44 -4.59 19.47 29.57
N PRO A 45 -4.64 19.04 30.85
CA PRO A 45 -3.44 18.85 31.65
C PRO A 45 -2.57 17.77 31.00
N ALA A 46 -1.32 18.13 30.69
CA ALA A 46 -0.33 17.22 30.12
C ALA A 46 -0.21 15.95 30.96
N ASP A 47 -0.56 14.81 30.35
CA ASP A 47 -0.34 13.49 30.90
C ASP A 47 1.18 13.28 31.15
N PRO A 48 1.64 13.03 32.39
CA PRO A 48 3.06 12.84 32.69
C PRO A 48 3.65 11.55 32.08
N GLY A 49 2.85 10.73 31.39
CA GLY A 49 3.26 9.49 30.74
C GLY A 49 3.82 9.62 29.32
N GLY A 50 3.91 10.84 28.77
CA GLY A 50 4.41 11.13 27.42
C GLY A 50 5.83 10.62 27.17
N ARG A 51 5.89 9.44 26.55
CA ARG A 51 7.06 8.56 26.37
C ARG A 51 8.08 9.19 25.42
N GLY A 52 8.92 10.08 25.94
CA GLY A 52 10.23 10.40 25.39
C GLY A 52 11.13 9.16 25.48
N GLY A 53 11.15 8.34 24.43
CA GLY A 53 11.95 7.13 24.35
C GLY A 53 13.44 7.45 24.40
N ARG A 54 14.03 7.43 25.60
CA ARG A 54 15.49 7.39 25.80
C ARG A 54 16.04 6.10 25.19
N TYR A 55 16.95 6.24 24.23
CA TYR A 55 17.82 5.16 23.77
C TYR A 55 18.55 4.54 24.98
N ARG A 56 18.24 3.27 25.30
CA ARG A 56 19.11 2.42 26.11
C ARG A 56 19.81 1.45 25.16
N GLY A 57 21.12 1.61 25.04
CA GLY A 57 21.98 0.66 24.34
C GLY A 57 21.82 -0.74 24.94
N GLY A 58 21.55 -1.71 24.07
CA GLY A 58 21.32 -3.10 24.44
C GLY A 58 21.40 -3.99 23.21
N ASN A 59 22.56 -4.62 23.06
CA ASN A 59 22.97 -5.69 22.17
C ASN A 59 21.84 -6.48 21.46
N GLY A 60 21.86 -6.48 20.12
CA GLY A 60 20.98 -7.27 19.24
C GLY A 60 20.59 -6.47 18.01
N ARG A 61 21.00 -6.90 16.81
CA ARG A 61 20.68 -6.28 15.52
C ARG A 61 19.16 -6.32 15.29
N ARG A 62 18.43 -5.36 15.86
CA ARG A 62 17.02 -5.11 15.57
C ARG A 62 17.00 -4.27 14.30
N GLY A 63 16.51 -4.85 13.21
CA GLY A 63 16.25 -4.07 11.99
C GLY A 63 15.39 -2.87 12.33
N ALA A 64 15.72 -1.71 11.76
CA ALA A 64 14.92 -0.51 11.95
C ALA A 64 13.51 -0.78 11.39
N VAL A 65 12.49 -0.64 12.25
CA VAL A 65 11.09 -0.63 11.84
C VAL A 65 10.70 0.83 11.63
N MET A 66 10.24 1.15 10.43
CA MET A 66 9.84 2.50 10.03
C MET A 66 8.35 2.50 9.75
N HIS A 67 7.58 3.31 10.47
CA HIS A 67 6.20 3.55 10.10
C HIS A 67 6.16 4.57 8.96
N ARG A 68 5.53 4.23 7.83
CA ARG A 68 5.38 5.15 6.69
C ARG A 68 3.93 5.30 6.27
N ARG A 69 3.59 6.52 5.90
CA ARG A 69 2.30 6.88 5.31
C ARG A 69 2.26 6.46 3.84
N LEU A 70 1.05 6.22 3.34
CA LEU A 70 0.82 5.90 1.93
C LEU A 70 1.37 6.99 0.99
N SER A 71 1.20 8.27 1.33
CA SER A 71 1.73 9.38 0.50
C SER A 71 3.26 9.37 0.41
N THR A 72 3.96 9.01 1.49
CA THR A 72 5.42 8.85 1.47
C THR A 72 5.84 7.65 0.63
N ILE A 73 5.10 6.55 0.70
CA ILE A 73 5.35 5.36 -0.13
C ILE A 73 5.15 5.71 -1.60
N LEU A 74 4.02 6.34 -1.96
CA LEU A 74 3.73 6.77 -3.32
C LEU A 74 4.83 7.71 -3.86
N ARG A 75 5.25 8.71 -3.06
CA ARG A 75 6.36 9.60 -3.45
C ARG A 75 7.65 8.84 -3.77
N ASN A 76 8.00 7.83 -2.96
CA ASN A 76 9.19 7.02 -3.23
C ASN A 76 9.02 6.15 -4.48
N LEU A 77 7.83 5.61 -4.73
CA LEU A 77 7.54 4.85 -5.96
C LEU A 77 7.68 5.75 -7.21
N ILE A 78 7.27 7.02 -7.12
CA ILE A 78 7.38 7.99 -8.22
C ILE A 78 8.84 8.36 -8.49
N HIS A 79 9.62 8.68 -7.46
CA HIS A 79 10.93 9.34 -7.63
C HIS A 79 12.16 8.44 -7.42
N SER A 80 12.00 7.24 -6.85
CA SER A 80 13.12 6.37 -6.51
C SER A 80 12.99 5.00 -7.17
N GLU A 81 13.78 4.78 -8.22
CA GLU A 81 13.92 3.46 -8.83
C GLU A 81 14.51 2.44 -7.86
N ASP A 82 15.51 2.84 -7.07
CA ASP A 82 16.10 2.01 -6.03
C ASP A 82 15.06 1.51 -5.04
N PHE A 83 14.08 2.35 -4.67
CA PHE A 83 12.98 1.93 -3.82
C PHE A 83 12.14 0.84 -4.51
N ARG A 84 11.76 1.05 -5.77
CA ARG A 84 10.93 0.10 -6.54
C ARG A 84 11.58 -1.29 -6.66
N ILE A 85 12.90 -1.37 -6.78
CA ILE A 85 13.61 -2.67 -6.88
C ILE A 85 14.12 -3.19 -5.53
N SER A 86 13.83 -2.49 -4.44
CA SER A 86 14.38 -2.82 -3.13
C SER A 86 13.82 -4.11 -2.53
N ASP A 87 14.66 -4.77 -1.73
CA ASP A 87 14.31 -5.89 -0.86
C ASP A 87 13.71 -5.46 0.49
N GLN A 88 13.37 -4.17 0.65
CA GLN A 88 12.69 -3.69 1.85
C GLN A 88 11.37 -4.43 2.05
N LEU A 89 11.01 -4.69 3.31
CA LEU A 89 9.79 -5.39 3.66
C LEU A 89 8.69 -4.40 3.99
N ILE A 90 7.54 -4.53 3.34
CA ILE A 90 6.30 -3.82 3.61
C ILE A 90 5.45 -4.74 4.48
N ALA A 91 5.21 -4.31 5.71
CA ALA A 91 4.38 -5.01 6.68
C ALA A 91 3.02 -4.33 6.80
N MET A 92 1.96 -5.12 6.65
CA MET A 92 0.55 -4.73 6.72
C MET A 92 -0.24 -5.82 7.43
N PRO A 93 -1.49 -5.57 7.86
CA PRO A 93 -2.34 -6.60 8.45
C PRO A 93 -2.50 -7.86 7.58
N GLU A 94 -2.44 -7.71 6.26
CA GLU A 94 -2.55 -8.80 5.27
C GLU A 94 -1.29 -9.67 5.17
N GLY A 95 -0.13 -9.16 5.62
CA GLY A 95 1.13 -9.88 5.55
C GLY A 95 2.36 -8.99 5.34
N GLU A 96 3.48 -9.65 5.09
CA GLU A 96 4.77 -9.01 4.83
C GLU A 96 5.25 -9.31 3.42
N PHE A 97 5.53 -8.27 2.65
CA PHE A 97 5.85 -8.37 1.24
C PHE A 97 7.11 -7.57 0.90
N ARG A 98 7.92 -8.03 -0.05
CA ARG A 98 9.04 -7.24 -0.57
C ARG A 98 8.52 -6.13 -1.46
N VAL A 99 9.03 -4.91 -1.33
CA VAL A 99 8.65 -3.75 -2.17
C VAL A 99 8.66 -4.11 -3.65
N ARG A 100 9.77 -4.69 -4.14
CA ARG A 100 9.93 -5.11 -5.55
C ARG A 100 8.92 -6.10 -6.09
N ASN A 101 8.27 -6.86 -5.21
CA ASN A 101 7.32 -7.90 -5.58
C ASN A 101 5.88 -7.47 -5.30
N PHE A 102 5.65 -6.39 -4.56
CA PHE A 102 4.33 -6.02 -4.07
C PHE A 102 3.72 -4.83 -4.82
N PHE A 103 4.55 -3.83 -5.14
CA PHE A 103 4.05 -2.64 -5.84
C PHE A 103 4.14 -2.82 -7.36
N VAL A 104 3.01 -2.67 -8.04
CA VAL A 104 2.90 -2.88 -9.49
C VAL A 104 2.44 -1.57 -10.15
N PRO A 105 3.23 -0.99 -11.08
CA PRO A 105 2.78 0.18 -11.82
C PRO A 105 1.65 -0.22 -12.79
N PHE A 106 0.73 0.70 -13.10
CA PHE A 106 -0.39 0.44 -14.00
C PHE A 106 0.03 -0.04 -15.40
N SER A 107 1.21 0.34 -15.87
CA SER A 107 1.80 -0.12 -17.14
C SER A 107 2.14 -1.61 -17.15
N ASP A 108 2.38 -2.20 -15.96
CA ASP A 108 2.87 -3.56 -15.79
C ASP A 108 1.79 -4.47 -15.20
N VAL A 109 0.55 -3.97 -15.06
CA VAL A 109 -0.60 -4.78 -14.65
C VAL A 109 -0.94 -5.75 -15.78
N GLN A 110 -1.13 -7.01 -15.41
CA GLN A 110 -1.34 -8.15 -16.30
C GLN A 110 -2.37 -9.09 -15.66
N GLU A 111 -3.00 -9.96 -16.46
CA GLU A 111 -3.98 -10.95 -16.00
C GLU A 111 -3.40 -11.91 -14.95
N GLU A 112 -2.08 -12.17 -14.97
CA GLU A 112 -1.39 -12.99 -13.97
C GLU A 112 -1.50 -12.45 -12.53
N HIS A 113 -1.89 -11.18 -12.37
CA HIS A 113 -2.11 -10.54 -11.08
C HIS A 113 -3.57 -10.64 -10.59
N GLU A 114 -4.46 -11.28 -11.34
CA GLU A 114 -5.86 -11.51 -10.93
C GLU A 114 -5.93 -12.19 -9.56
N ASP A 115 -6.88 -11.75 -8.73
CA ASP A 115 -7.11 -12.20 -7.35
C ASP A 115 -5.91 -12.01 -6.40
N GLN A 116 -4.92 -11.18 -6.77
CA GLN A 116 -3.78 -10.87 -5.91
C GLN A 116 -3.92 -9.50 -5.27
N TYR A 117 -3.84 -9.49 -3.94
CA TYR A 117 -3.77 -8.28 -3.14
C TYR A 117 -2.39 -7.62 -3.28
N ARG A 118 -2.34 -6.45 -3.91
CA ARG A 118 -1.10 -5.72 -4.24
C ARG A 118 -1.29 -4.21 -4.11
N GLY A 119 -0.17 -3.49 -4.10
CA GLY A 119 -0.14 -2.03 -4.16
C GLY A 119 -0.02 -1.57 -5.61
N TYR A 120 -1.12 -1.17 -6.23
CA TYR A 120 -1.12 -0.70 -7.60
C TYR A 120 -0.97 0.81 -7.66
N TRP A 121 -0.13 1.31 -8.56
CA TRP A 121 0.14 2.74 -8.62
C TRP A 121 0.39 3.25 -10.04
N GLY A 122 0.23 4.54 -10.26
CA GLY A 122 0.49 5.16 -11.56
C GLY A 122 -0.17 6.51 -11.68
N ILE A 123 -0.18 7.04 -12.89
CA ILE A 123 -0.86 8.30 -13.22
C ILE A 123 -2.32 8.00 -13.54
N ILE A 124 -3.22 8.87 -13.07
CA ILE A 124 -4.62 8.90 -13.49
C ILE A 124 -4.68 9.59 -14.85
N ALA A 125 -5.06 8.86 -15.89
CA ALA A 125 -5.26 9.40 -17.23
C ALA A 125 -6.59 10.16 -17.35
N ASP A 126 -7.63 9.64 -16.71
CA ASP A 126 -8.97 10.18 -16.76
C ASP A 126 -9.78 9.67 -15.55
N ALA A 127 -10.87 10.36 -15.22
CA ALA A 127 -11.80 9.96 -14.17
C ALA A 127 -13.25 10.22 -14.63
N ALA A 128 -14.18 9.39 -14.17
CA ALA A 128 -15.60 9.54 -14.47
C ALA A 128 -16.45 9.02 -13.31
N LEU A 129 -17.63 9.62 -13.13
CA LEU A 129 -18.66 9.12 -12.23
C LEU A 129 -19.63 8.20 -12.97
N SER A 130 -20.02 7.10 -12.34
CA SER A 130 -21.09 6.25 -12.84
C SER A 130 -22.44 6.98 -12.79
N ARG A 131 -23.41 6.48 -13.55
CA ARG A 131 -24.81 6.95 -13.52
C ARG A 131 -25.65 6.28 -12.43
N ASP A 132 -25.02 5.45 -11.61
CA ASP A 132 -25.67 4.79 -10.46
C ASP A 132 -26.01 5.82 -9.37
N ASP A 133 -26.89 5.43 -8.45
CA ASP A 133 -27.31 6.22 -7.29
C ASP A 133 -27.08 5.38 -6.02
N PRO A 134 -26.01 5.61 -5.24
CA PRO A 134 -25.00 6.68 -5.38
C PRO A 134 -24.01 6.44 -6.54
N PRO A 135 -23.40 7.50 -7.10
CA PRO A 135 -22.43 7.37 -8.18
C PRO A 135 -21.11 6.76 -7.67
N SER A 136 -20.61 5.73 -8.36
CA SER A 136 -19.24 5.23 -8.14
C SER A 136 -18.22 6.06 -8.91
N LEU A 137 -17.06 6.32 -8.32
CA LEU A 137 -15.93 6.98 -9.00
C LEU A 137 -15.04 5.95 -9.70
N TRP A 138 -14.84 6.14 -10.99
CA TRP A 138 -13.99 5.33 -11.84
C TRP A 138 -12.77 6.13 -12.29
N LEU A 139 -11.58 5.58 -12.08
CA LEU A 139 -10.32 6.15 -12.56
C LEU A 139 -9.77 5.29 -13.70
N ASN A 140 -9.06 5.92 -14.64
CA ASN A 140 -8.52 5.28 -15.85
C ASN A 140 -9.60 4.53 -16.63
N THR A 141 -10.68 5.23 -16.98
CA THR A 141 -11.78 4.67 -17.76
C THR A 141 -11.42 4.52 -19.25
N GLY A 142 -10.41 5.26 -19.72
CA GLY A 142 -9.92 5.23 -21.10
C GLY A 142 -9.20 3.94 -21.50
N GLY A 143 -9.60 3.38 -22.65
CA GLY A 143 -8.88 2.28 -23.34
C GLY A 143 -9.05 0.88 -22.73
N ARG A 144 -8.63 -0.14 -23.51
CA ARG A 144 -8.48 -1.53 -23.03
C ARG A 144 -7.10 -1.80 -22.44
N ASP A 145 -6.12 -0.97 -22.79
CA ASP A 145 -4.71 -1.18 -22.45
C ASP A 145 -4.36 -0.69 -21.02
N ASN A 146 -5.29 0.00 -20.35
CA ASN A 146 -5.11 0.53 -19.00
C ASN A 146 -6.02 -0.15 -17.98
N VAL A 147 -5.48 -0.44 -16.80
CA VAL A 147 -6.25 -0.91 -15.63
C VAL A 147 -7.12 0.22 -15.07
N SER A 148 -8.38 -0.08 -14.79
CA SER A 148 -9.28 0.87 -14.12
C SER A 148 -9.24 0.72 -12.60
N ILE A 149 -9.55 1.79 -11.87
CA ILE A 149 -9.77 1.71 -10.43
C ILE A 149 -11.21 2.09 -10.15
N VAL A 150 -11.89 1.29 -9.34
CA VAL A 150 -13.27 1.53 -8.94
C VAL A 150 -13.30 1.84 -7.46
N VAL A 151 -13.74 3.05 -7.14
CA VAL A 151 -14.16 3.43 -5.80
C VAL A 151 -15.66 3.22 -5.75
N GLY A 152 -16.09 2.23 -4.97
CA GLY A 152 -17.50 1.87 -4.87
C GLY A 152 -18.35 3.03 -4.34
N ASP A 153 -19.66 2.94 -4.61
CA ASP A 153 -20.68 3.85 -4.10
C ASP A 153 -20.60 4.04 -2.57
N GLU A 154 -20.42 2.95 -1.82
CA GLU A 154 -20.27 2.96 -0.35
C GLU A 154 -19.09 3.80 0.15
N GLN A 155 -18.10 4.04 -0.69
CA GLN A 155 -16.83 4.71 -0.34
C GLN A 155 -16.68 6.08 -1.02
N SER A 156 -17.63 6.47 -1.87
CA SER A 156 -17.51 7.66 -2.72
C SER A 156 -17.60 8.96 -1.91
N ASP A 157 -18.46 9.02 -0.89
CA ASP A 157 -18.55 10.18 0.01
C ASP A 157 -17.27 10.35 0.85
N ASP A 158 -16.73 9.25 1.39
CA ASP A 158 -15.48 9.25 2.15
C ASP A 158 -14.28 9.63 1.28
N PHE A 159 -14.30 9.22 0.01
CA PHE A 159 -13.30 9.62 -0.97
C PHE A 159 -13.33 11.14 -1.20
N LEU A 160 -14.52 11.70 -1.46
CA LEU A 160 -14.70 13.15 -1.69
C LEU A 160 -14.34 13.98 -0.46
N ALA A 161 -14.66 13.48 0.74
CA ALA A 161 -14.29 14.13 1.99
C ALA A 161 -12.77 14.15 2.20
N ARG A 162 -12.06 13.10 1.77
CA ARG A 162 -10.60 12.97 1.91
C ARG A 162 -9.83 13.69 0.79
N PHE A 163 -10.37 13.66 -0.42
CA PHE A 163 -9.78 14.24 -1.63
C PHE A 163 -10.83 15.15 -2.30
N PRO A 164 -11.01 16.37 -1.81
CA PRO A 164 -11.96 17.30 -2.42
C PRO A 164 -11.44 17.75 -3.80
N PHE A 165 -12.29 17.65 -4.81
CA PHE A 165 -12.10 18.19 -6.17
C PHE A 165 -13.45 18.75 -6.65
N GLU A 166 -13.44 19.78 -7.50
CA GLU A 166 -14.66 20.36 -8.07
C GLU A 166 -15.08 19.62 -9.34
N ASP A 167 -14.10 19.18 -10.14
CA ASP A 167 -14.29 18.37 -11.34
C ASP A 167 -13.39 17.12 -11.34
N THR A 168 -13.93 15.99 -11.83
CA THR A 168 -13.16 14.78 -12.13
C THR A 168 -11.97 15.03 -13.06
N GLU A 169 -12.01 16.05 -13.91
CA GLU A 169 -10.88 16.44 -14.76
C GLU A 169 -9.64 16.85 -13.93
N GLU A 170 -9.81 17.34 -12.71
CA GLU A 170 -8.69 17.71 -11.82
C GLU A 170 -7.87 16.49 -11.36
N LEU A 171 -8.48 15.30 -11.38
CA LEU A 171 -7.80 14.06 -11.03
C LEU A 171 -6.84 13.61 -12.14
N ALA A 172 -7.05 14.06 -13.39
CA ALA A 172 -6.18 13.71 -14.50
C ALA A 172 -4.77 14.29 -14.28
N GLY A 173 -3.76 13.45 -14.47
CA GLY A 173 -2.35 13.78 -14.21
C GLY A 173 -1.91 13.58 -12.77
N ALA A 174 -2.82 13.35 -11.81
CA ALA A 174 -2.44 12.99 -10.45
C ALA A 174 -1.86 11.56 -10.40
N TYR A 175 -0.90 11.35 -9.50
CA TYR A 175 -0.44 10.01 -9.16
C TYR A 175 -1.35 9.40 -8.10
N VAL A 176 -1.59 8.10 -8.21
CA VAL A 176 -2.41 7.32 -7.28
C VAL A 176 -1.64 6.10 -6.81
N LEU A 177 -1.89 5.70 -5.56
CA LEU A 177 -1.55 4.39 -5.02
C LEU A 177 -2.80 3.83 -4.34
N VAL A 178 -3.17 2.60 -4.72
CA VAL A 178 -4.28 1.85 -4.16
C VAL A 178 -3.81 0.45 -3.75
N PHE A 179 -4.18 0.02 -2.54
CA PHE A 179 -4.01 -1.38 -2.14
C PHE A 179 -5.35 -2.09 -2.30
N GLY A 180 -5.38 -3.11 -3.14
CA GLY A 180 -6.61 -3.82 -3.47
C GLY A 180 -6.35 -5.10 -4.24
N GLU A 181 -7.43 -5.76 -4.61
CA GLU A 181 -7.41 -6.95 -5.44
C GLU A 181 -7.68 -6.55 -6.89
N LEU A 182 -6.94 -7.17 -7.82
CA LEU A 182 -7.20 -7.05 -9.24
C LEU A 182 -8.28 -8.04 -9.65
N GLN A 183 -9.27 -7.56 -10.39
CA GLN A 183 -10.39 -8.33 -10.88
C GLN A 183 -10.50 -8.21 -12.39
N LEU A 184 -10.92 -9.30 -13.05
CA LEU A 184 -11.23 -9.29 -14.47
C LEU A 184 -12.72 -9.04 -14.68
N SER A 185 -13.06 -7.99 -15.44
CA SER A 185 -14.44 -7.75 -15.83
C SER A 185 -14.90 -8.76 -16.88
N ARG A 186 -16.22 -8.93 -17.02
CA ARG A 186 -16.82 -9.80 -18.05
C ARG A 186 -16.41 -9.45 -19.49
N ASN A 187 -15.95 -8.21 -19.71
CA ASN A 187 -15.50 -7.72 -21.02
C ASN A 187 -13.99 -7.87 -21.23
N GLY A 188 -13.28 -8.53 -20.30
CA GLY A 188 -11.83 -8.73 -20.35
C GLY A 188 -11.01 -7.52 -19.89
N LYS A 189 -11.64 -6.47 -19.32
CA LYS A 189 -10.92 -5.32 -18.76
C LYS A 189 -10.54 -5.60 -17.31
N LEU A 190 -9.27 -5.41 -16.98
CA LEU A 190 -8.77 -5.48 -15.61
C LEU A 190 -9.17 -4.23 -14.81
N TYR A 191 -9.62 -4.42 -13.58
CA TYR A 191 -9.95 -3.34 -12.68
C TYR A 191 -9.55 -3.67 -11.24
N ILE A 192 -9.17 -2.64 -10.49
CA ILE A 192 -8.82 -2.75 -9.08
C ILE A 192 -10.00 -2.22 -8.27
N ARG A 193 -10.53 -3.03 -7.37
CA ARG A 193 -11.61 -2.60 -6.48
C ARG A 193 -11.02 -2.04 -5.19
N ALA A 194 -11.24 -0.75 -4.96
CA ALA A 194 -10.91 -0.12 -3.68
C ALA A 194 -12.05 -0.41 -2.68
N HIS A 195 -11.78 -1.26 -1.70
CA HIS A 195 -12.73 -1.61 -0.64
C HIS A 195 -12.71 -0.65 0.55
N ASP A 196 -11.61 0.09 0.72
CA ASP A 196 -11.38 0.96 1.87
C ASP A 196 -10.54 2.17 1.44
N ILE A 197 -11.08 3.38 1.63
CA ILE A 197 -10.40 4.64 1.30
C ILE A 197 -9.11 4.85 2.11
N SER A 198 -8.98 4.24 3.29
CA SER A 198 -7.75 4.30 4.10
C SER A 198 -6.54 3.72 3.34
N ARG A 199 -6.81 2.85 2.37
CA ARG A 199 -5.83 2.16 1.52
C ARG A 199 -5.60 2.85 0.18
N PHE A 200 -6.04 4.10 0.08
CA PHE A 200 -5.99 4.89 -1.14
C PHE A 200 -5.30 6.23 -0.87
N THR A 201 -4.42 6.66 -1.78
CA THR A 201 -3.79 7.97 -1.71
C THR A 201 -3.56 8.57 -3.09
N LEU A 202 -3.68 9.90 -3.16
CA LEU A 202 -3.35 10.71 -4.33
C LEU A 202 -2.17 11.63 -4.04
N SER A 203 -1.39 11.90 -5.08
CA SER A 203 -0.39 12.95 -5.11
C SER A 203 -0.55 13.72 -6.41
N PHE A 204 -1.02 14.96 -6.32
CA PHE A 204 -0.99 15.86 -7.46
C PHE A 204 0.47 16.22 -7.75
N PRO A 205 0.89 16.29 -9.02
CA PRO A 205 2.18 16.86 -9.36
C PRO A 205 2.24 18.28 -8.82
N ASP A 206 3.29 18.64 -8.08
CA ASP A 206 3.53 20.02 -7.68
C ASP A 206 3.60 20.86 -8.97
N ASN A 207 2.59 21.69 -9.21
CA ASN A 207 2.60 22.63 -10.32
C ASN A 207 3.75 23.63 -10.04
N PRO A 208 4.76 23.76 -10.93
CA PRO A 208 5.94 24.60 -10.70
C PRO A 208 5.63 26.09 -10.53
#